data_AF-A0A1B6E6V4-F1
#
_entry.id   AF-A0A1B6E6V4-F1
#
_cell.length_a   1.000
_cell.length_b   1.000
_cell.length_c   1.000
_cell.angle_alpha   90.00
_cell.angle_beta   90.00
_cell.angle_gamma   90.00
#
_symmetry.space_group_name_H-M   'P 1'
#
loop_
_entity.id
_entity.type
_entity.pdbx_description
1 polymer ?
#
loop_
_entity_poly.entity_id
_entity_poly.type
_entity_poly.pdbx_seq_one_letter_code
_entity_poly.pdbx_strand_id
1 'polypeptide(L)'
;MAVTSIGLILLLTLSSVVTEKEWRVVKLLGEFYHRLPYIGFRITGEVLYHLGIEENLTEEHILSYRRGCEKYITTLRNILKLFESNNVKKTNSLYVIIKNIILGVSMVQDISLKDPPKVIIRRLESAREYIHALSKYFWDMEEYIDDDTPSAEYAPLKTNRQKPGLTPEQEDFFA
;
A
#
# COMPACT_ATOMS: atom_id res chain seq x y z
N MET A 1 38.62 -19.40 13.27
CA MET A 1 37.13 -19.37 13.23
C MET A 1 36.53 -18.07 13.80
N ALA A 2 37.24 -16.92 13.75
CA ALA A 2 36.72 -15.64 14.28
C ALA A 2 36.25 -14.65 13.19
N VAL A 3 36.63 -14.87 11.93
CA VAL A 3 36.32 -13.95 10.81
C VAL A 3 34.87 -14.08 10.35
N THR A 4 34.29 -15.28 10.43
CA THR A 4 32.88 -15.54 10.13
C THR A 4 31.94 -14.94 11.17
N SER A 5 32.35 -14.89 12.45
CA SER A 5 31.53 -14.37 13.55
C SER A 5 31.38 -12.85 13.51
N ILE A 6 32.42 -12.10 13.12
CA ILE A 6 32.38 -10.63 13.01
C ILE A 6 31.52 -10.19 11.82
N GLY A 7 31.60 -10.90 10.68
CA GLY A 7 30.76 -10.63 9.50
C GLY A 7 29.27 -10.85 9.78
N LEU A 8 28.93 -11.89 10.55
CA LEU A 8 27.55 -12.18 10.93
C LEU A 8 26.96 -11.09 11.83
N ILE A 9 27.71 -10.62 12.83
CA ILE A 9 27.27 -9.53 13.74
C ILE A 9 27.11 -8.21 12.98
N LEU A 10 28.00 -7.91 12.03
CA LEU A 10 27.90 -6.70 11.21
C LEU A 10 26.67 -6.74 10.28
N LEU A 11 26.38 -7.90 9.69
CA LEU A 11 25.19 -8.11 8.85
C LEU A 11 23.89 -7.97 9.65
N LEU A 12 23.84 -8.56 10.85
CA LEU A 12 22.67 -8.48 11.74
C LEU A 12 22.42 -7.04 12.22
N THR A 13 23.47 -6.32 12.60
CA THR A 13 23.35 -4.91 13.03
C THR A 13 22.97 -3.97 11.88
N LEU A 14 23.54 -4.15 10.69
CA LEU A 14 23.15 -3.38 9.50
C LEU A 14 21.70 -3.66 9.10
N SER A 15 21.26 -4.92 9.15
CA SER A 15 19.87 -5.29 8.85
C SER A 15 18.90 -4.66 9.84
N SER A 16 19.15 -4.78 11.15
CA SER A 16 18.30 -4.21 12.20
C SER A 16 18.19 -2.68 12.11
N VAL A 17 19.30 -1.98 11.81
CA VAL A 17 19.29 -0.51 11.61
C VAL A 17 18.53 -0.09 10.35
N VAL A 18 18.54 -0.92 9.29
CA VAL A 18 17.75 -0.66 8.07
C VAL A 18 16.26 -0.84 8.39
N THR A 19 15.86 -1.94 9.05
CA THR A 19 14.47 -2.22 9.41
C THR A 19 13.89 -1.18 10.37
N GLU A 20 14.65 -0.73 11.38
CA GLU A 20 14.18 0.30 12.32
C GLU A 20 13.92 1.65 11.62
N LYS A 21 14.78 2.03 10.67
CA LYS A 21 14.59 3.24 9.86
C LYS A 21 13.38 3.13 8.95
N GLU A 22 13.20 1.99 8.29
CA GLU A 22 12.04 1.72 7.44
C GLU A 22 10.72 1.73 8.27
N TRP A 23 10.75 1.21 9.50
CA TRP A 23 9.59 1.22 10.40
C TRP A 23 9.20 2.63 10.87
N ARG A 24 10.19 3.49 11.15
CA ARG A 24 9.90 4.90 11.46
C ARG A 24 9.17 5.60 10.32
N VAL A 25 9.45 5.24 9.07
CA VAL A 25 8.73 5.78 7.90
C VAL A 25 7.30 5.24 7.83
N VAL A 26 7.09 3.94 8.07
CA VAL A 26 5.74 3.35 8.13
C VAL A 26 4.89 3.99 9.22
N LYS A 27 5.47 4.24 10.40
CA LYS A 27 4.79 4.93 11.53
C LYS A 27 4.25 6.31 11.17
N LEU A 28 4.86 7.03 10.22
CA LEU A 28 4.33 8.31 9.74
C LEU A 28 2.95 8.17 9.08
N LEU A 29 2.61 6.99 8.57
CA LEU A 29 1.32 6.71 7.95
C LEU A 29 0.22 6.41 8.98
N GLY A 30 0.57 6.17 10.25
CA GLY A 30 -0.39 5.76 11.28
C GLY A 30 -1.14 4.49 10.87
N GLU A 31 -2.40 4.34 11.26
CA GLU A 31 -3.23 3.17 10.89
C GLU A 31 -3.57 3.07 9.39
N PHE A 32 -3.22 4.09 8.61
CA PHE A 32 -3.60 4.19 7.21
C PHE A 32 -2.82 3.23 6.30
N TYR A 33 -1.65 2.73 6.74
CA TYR A 33 -0.77 1.94 5.86
C TYR A 33 -1.44 0.64 5.37
N HIS A 34 -2.17 -0.07 6.23
CA HIS A 34 -2.89 -1.30 5.82
C HIS A 34 -3.98 -1.04 4.77
N ARG A 35 -4.54 0.17 4.74
CA ARG A 35 -5.64 0.52 3.81
C ARG A 35 -5.13 0.88 2.42
N LEU A 36 -3.87 1.31 2.30
CA LEU A 36 -3.31 1.81 1.04
C LEU A 36 -3.32 0.77 -0.10
N PRO A 37 -2.85 -0.47 0.09
CA PRO A 37 -2.94 -1.49 -0.96
C PRO A 37 -4.39 -1.85 -1.27
N TYR A 38 -5.24 -1.99 -0.23
CA TYR A 38 -6.65 -2.32 -0.38
C TYR A 38 -7.40 -1.33 -1.28
N ILE A 39 -7.18 -0.02 -1.09
CA ILE A 39 -7.81 1.01 -1.92
C ILE A 39 -7.41 0.84 -3.39
N GLY A 40 -6.12 0.63 -3.67
CA GLY A 40 -5.62 0.42 -5.03
C GLY A 40 -6.19 -0.85 -5.68
N PHE A 41 -6.26 -1.95 -4.94
CA PHE A 41 -6.86 -3.20 -5.42
C PHE A 41 -8.35 -3.09 -5.66
N ARG A 42 -9.08 -2.31 -4.85
CA ARG A 42 -10.51 -2.06 -5.04
C ARG A 42 -10.77 -1.27 -6.32
N ILE A 43 -10.05 -0.17 -6.55
CA ILE A 43 -10.21 0.67 -7.75
C ILE A 43 -9.97 -0.13 -9.03
N THR A 44 -8.86 -0.87 -9.08
CA THR A 44 -8.53 -1.71 -10.24
C THR A 44 -9.44 -2.94 -10.36
N GLY A 45 -9.90 -3.46 -9.22
CA GLY A 45 -10.75 -4.65 -9.15
C GLY A 45 -12.16 -4.44 -9.72
N GLU A 46 -12.73 -3.25 -9.56
CA GLU A 46 -14.05 -2.89 -10.12
C GLU A 46 -14.10 -3.11 -11.63
N VAL A 47 -13.14 -2.57 -12.37
CA VAL A 47 -13.08 -2.72 -13.83
C VAL A 47 -12.81 -4.17 -14.23
N LEU A 48 -11.89 -4.86 -13.53
CA LEU A 48 -11.60 -6.27 -13.80
C LEU A 48 -12.81 -7.17 -13.55
N TYR A 49 -13.60 -6.88 -12.53
CA TYR A 49 -14.84 -7.61 -12.22
C TYR A 49 -15.86 -7.47 -13.35
N HIS A 50 -16.10 -6.25 -13.85
CA HIS A 50 -17.02 -6.03 -14.97
C HIS A 50 -16.51 -6.56 -16.31
N LEU A 51 -15.19 -6.75 -16.48
CA LEU A 51 -14.62 -7.35 -17.68
C LEU A 51 -14.56 -8.89 -17.63
N GLY A 52 -14.37 -9.48 -16.46
CA GLY A 52 -14.11 -10.91 -16.30
C GLY A 52 -15.26 -11.74 -15.75
N ILE A 53 -16.24 -11.12 -15.08
CA ILE A 53 -17.37 -11.82 -14.44
C ILE A 53 -18.70 -11.37 -15.01
N GLU A 54 -18.99 -10.06 -14.97
CA GLU A 54 -20.29 -9.55 -15.42
C GLU A 54 -20.35 -9.26 -16.93
N GLU A 55 -19.19 -9.15 -17.59
CA GLU A 55 -19.04 -8.84 -19.02
C GLU A 55 -19.84 -7.59 -19.48
N ASN A 56 -20.04 -6.63 -18.59
CA ASN A 56 -20.95 -5.49 -18.76
C ASN A 56 -20.28 -4.13 -18.45
N LEU A 57 -19.01 -3.94 -18.84
CA LEU A 57 -18.29 -2.70 -18.60
C LEU A 57 -18.99 -1.48 -19.25
N THR A 58 -19.38 -0.49 -18.43
CA THR A 58 -20.09 0.72 -18.86
C THR A 58 -19.20 1.96 -18.77
N GLU A 59 -19.68 3.06 -19.35
CA GLU A 59 -19.00 4.36 -19.26
C GLU A 59 -18.97 4.87 -17.81
N GLU A 60 -20.02 4.56 -17.04
CA GLU A 60 -20.08 4.90 -15.61
C GLU A 60 -18.98 4.18 -14.82
N HIS A 61 -18.73 2.90 -15.09
CA HIS A 61 -17.62 2.16 -14.47
C HIS A 61 -16.26 2.78 -14.82
N ILE A 62 -16.05 3.18 -16.08
CA ILE A 62 -14.81 3.87 -16.50
C ILE A 62 -14.66 5.23 -15.83
N LEU A 63 -15.73 6.00 -15.70
CA LEU A 63 -15.71 7.30 -15.01
C LEU A 63 -15.45 7.14 -13.50
N SER A 64 -16.08 6.15 -12.86
CA SER A 64 -15.83 5.77 -11.45
C SER A 64 -14.36 5.42 -11.24
N TYR A 65 -13.83 4.53 -12.07
CA TYR A 65 -12.42 4.12 -12.08
C TYR A 65 -11.47 5.30 -12.21
N ARG A 66 -11.69 6.19 -13.20
CA ARG A 66 -10.87 7.39 -13.41
C ARG A 66 -10.82 8.29 -12.19
N ARG A 67 -11.98 8.61 -11.61
CA ARG A 67 -12.07 9.40 -10.37
C ARG A 67 -11.36 8.70 -9.21
N GLY A 68 -11.49 7.38 -9.11
CA GLY A 68 -10.81 6.55 -8.14
C GLY A 68 -9.29 6.66 -8.27
N CYS A 69 -8.75 6.52 -9.49
CA CYS A 69 -7.33 6.69 -9.79
C CYS A 69 -6.83 8.08 -9.41
N GLU A 70 -7.54 9.15 -9.79
CA GLU A 70 -7.16 10.52 -9.47
C GLU A 70 -7.10 10.78 -7.96
N LYS A 71 -8.13 10.33 -7.23
CA LYS A 71 -8.16 10.42 -5.76
C LYS A 71 -7.00 9.65 -5.14
N TYR A 72 -6.77 8.40 -5.59
CA TYR A 72 -5.70 7.56 -5.07
C TYR A 72 -4.31 8.14 -5.34
N ILE A 73 -4.04 8.59 -6.56
CA ILE A 73 -2.79 9.28 -6.92
C ILE A 73 -2.59 10.51 -6.04
N THR A 74 -3.65 11.30 -5.82
CA THR A 74 -3.58 12.50 -4.95
C THR A 74 -3.22 12.12 -3.52
N THR A 75 -3.84 11.07 -2.96
CA THR A 75 -3.48 10.54 -1.63
C THR A 75 -2.02 10.11 -1.57
N LEU A 76 -1.54 9.36 -2.55
CA LEU A 76 -0.14 8.91 -2.60
C LEU A 76 0.84 10.09 -2.72
N ARG A 77 0.51 11.13 -3.49
CA ARG A 77 1.30 12.37 -3.56
C ARG A 77 1.36 13.09 -2.22
N ASN A 78 0.25 13.13 -1.48
CA ASN A 78 0.23 13.72 -0.15
C ASN A 78 1.10 12.93 0.84
N ILE A 79 1.14 11.60 0.72
CA ILE A 79 2.07 10.78 1.49
C ILE A 79 3.52 11.09 1.15
N LEU A 80 3.88 11.21 -0.13
CA LEU A 80 5.24 11.59 -0.52
C LEU A 80 5.63 12.97 0.04
N LYS A 81 4.70 13.93 0.06
CA LYS A 81 4.93 15.25 0.71
C LYS A 81 5.15 15.11 2.22
N LEU A 82 4.39 14.25 2.89
CA LEU A 82 4.58 13.93 4.31
C LEU A 82 5.96 13.31 4.56
N PHE A 83 6.41 12.43 3.69
CA PHE A 83 7.75 11.84 3.76
C PHE A 83 8.84 12.91 3.59
N GLU A 84 8.68 13.82 2.62
CA GLU A 84 9.63 14.91 2.39
C GLU A 84 9.68 15.88 3.57
N SER A 85 8.54 16.23 4.18
CA SER A 85 8.50 17.10 5.37
C SER A 85 9.12 16.46 6.62
N ASN A 86 9.25 15.13 6.63
CA ASN A 86 9.90 14.35 7.70
C ASN A 86 11.31 13.87 7.33
N ASN A 87 11.94 14.47 6.31
CA ASN A 87 13.32 14.16 5.87
C ASN A 87 13.54 12.69 5.44
N VAL A 88 12.48 12.00 5.00
CA VAL A 88 12.62 10.66 4.40
C VAL A 88 13.32 10.80 3.05
N LYS A 89 14.41 10.06 2.86
CA LYS A 89 15.19 10.11 1.62
C LYS A 89 14.39 9.55 0.45
N LYS A 90 14.54 10.12 -0.74
CA LYS A 90 13.91 9.61 -1.98
C LYS A 90 14.38 8.21 -2.40
N THR A 91 15.46 7.72 -1.80
CA THR A 91 15.99 6.35 -1.97
C THR A 91 15.40 5.36 -0.96
N ASN A 92 14.55 5.80 -0.03
CA ASN A 92 13.84 4.93 0.90
C ASN A 92 12.92 3.98 0.13
N SER A 93 12.82 2.74 0.59
CA SER A 93 12.13 1.66 -0.12
C SER A 93 10.64 1.97 -0.31
N LEU A 94 9.96 2.39 0.77
CA LEU A 94 8.55 2.75 0.72
C LEU A 94 8.29 4.00 -0.15
N TYR A 95 9.18 5.00 -0.10
CA TYR A 95 9.10 6.17 -0.98
C TYR A 95 9.14 5.76 -2.46
N VAL A 96 10.09 4.90 -2.84
CA VAL A 96 10.25 4.42 -4.22
C VAL A 96 9.02 3.61 -4.66
N ILE A 97 8.51 2.72 -3.80
CA ILE A 97 7.31 1.93 -4.08
C ILE A 97 6.11 2.84 -4.35
N ILE A 98 5.84 3.82 -3.48
CA ILE A 98 4.72 4.76 -3.65
C ILE A 98 4.87 5.56 -4.95
N LYS A 99 6.08 6.01 -5.28
CA LYS A 99 6.35 6.70 -6.55
C LYS A 99 6.06 5.82 -7.76
N ASN A 100 6.45 4.55 -7.72
CA ASN A 100 6.18 3.59 -8.79
C ASN A 100 4.70 3.31 -8.94
N ILE A 101 3.92 3.24 -7.84
CA ILE A 101 2.46 3.13 -7.91
C ILE A 101 1.86 4.35 -8.60
N ILE A 102 2.27 5.57 -8.22
CA ILE A 102 1.77 6.80 -8.88
C ILE A 102 2.02 6.72 -10.38
N LEU A 103 3.22 6.32 -10.81
CA LEU A 103 3.54 6.15 -12.22
C LEU A 103 2.65 5.10 -12.88
N GLY A 104 2.60 3.89 -12.31
CA GLY A 104 1.82 2.77 -12.85
C GLY A 104 0.34 3.09 -12.99
N VAL A 105 -0.29 3.65 -11.95
CA VAL A 105 -1.71 4.06 -11.98
C VAL A 105 -1.93 5.20 -12.96
N SER A 106 -1.03 6.18 -13.04
CA SER A 106 -1.14 7.28 -14.01
C SER A 106 -1.06 6.79 -15.47
N MET A 107 -0.34 5.71 -15.73
CA MET A 107 -0.22 5.09 -17.06
C MET A 107 -1.46 4.29 -17.48
N VAL A 108 -2.41 4.06 -16.56
CA VAL A 108 -3.61 3.25 -16.83
C VAL A 108 -4.90 3.97 -16.51
N GLN A 109 -4.86 5.19 -15.97
CA GLN A 109 -6.07 5.96 -15.66
C GLN A 109 -6.88 6.34 -16.92
N ASP A 110 -6.24 6.38 -18.09
CA ASP A 110 -6.81 6.79 -19.37
C ASP A 110 -7.58 5.68 -20.11
N ILE A 111 -7.70 4.48 -19.54
CA ILE A 111 -8.47 3.36 -20.11
C ILE A 111 -9.84 3.82 -20.62
N SER A 112 -10.25 3.33 -21.78
CA SER A 112 -11.52 3.66 -22.44
C SER A 112 -12.30 2.39 -22.82
N LEU A 113 -13.63 2.51 -22.93
CA LEU A 113 -14.48 1.46 -23.52
C LEU A 113 -14.10 1.10 -24.96
N LYS A 114 -13.35 1.97 -25.66
CA LYS A 114 -12.85 1.70 -27.01
C LYS A 114 -11.64 0.77 -27.03
N ASP A 115 -10.97 0.60 -25.89
CA ASP A 115 -9.82 -0.29 -25.78
C ASP A 115 -10.28 -1.76 -25.81
N PRO A 116 -9.54 -2.66 -26.48
CA PRO A 116 -9.87 -4.08 -26.43
C PRO A 116 -9.81 -4.61 -24.98
N PRO A 117 -10.80 -5.41 -24.51
CA PRO A 117 -10.83 -5.93 -23.13
C PRO A 117 -9.52 -6.55 -22.65
N LYS A 118 -8.86 -7.34 -23.50
CA LYS A 118 -7.55 -7.96 -23.18
C LYS A 118 -6.45 -6.92 -22.93
N VAL A 119 -6.48 -5.79 -23.62
CA VAL A 119 -5.53 -4.69 -23.43
C VAL A 119 -5.81 -3.99 -22.11
N ILE A 120 -7.08 -3.76 -21.77
CA ILE A 120 -7.49 -3.17 -20.50
C ILE A 120 -7.02 -4.05 -19.33
N ILE A 121 -7.34 -5.35 -19.36
CA ILE A 121 -6.95 -6.31 -18.31
C ILE A 121 -5.44 -6.29 -18.10
N ARG A 122 -4.66 -6.46 -19.17
CA ARG A 122 -3.19 -6.47 -19.09
C ARG A 122 -2.63 -5.19 -18.47
N ARG A 123 -3.17 -4.02 -18.86
CA ARG A 123 -2.75 -2.73 -18.31
C ARG A 123 -3.04 -2.66 -16.81
N LEU A 124 -4.25 -3.04 -16.40
CA LEU A 124 -4.66 -3.06 -14.99
C LEU A 124 -3.82 -4.04 -14.16
N GLU A 125 -3.51 -5.22 -14.70
CA GLU A 125 -2.63 -6.20 -14.05
C GLU A 125 -1.23 -5.62 -13.81
N SER A 126 -0.62 -4.97 -14.82
CA SER A 126 0.67 -4.30 -14.65
C SER A 126 0.63 -3.19 -13.58
N ALA A 127 -0.47 -2.43 -13.48
CA ALA A 127 -0.62 -1.45 -12.40
C ALA A 127 -0.77 -2.13 -11.02
N ARG A 128 -1.47 -3.26 -10.95
CA ARG A 128 -1.65 -4.06 -9.72
C ARG A 128 -0.36 -4.68 -9.21
N GLU A 129 0.63 -4.94 -10.06
CA GLU A 129 1.97 -5.40 -9.61
C GLU A 129 2.64 -4.39 -8.67
N TYR A 130 2.53 -3.09 -8.96
CA TYR A 130 3.06 -2.05 -8.07
C TYR A 130 2.30 -1.97 -6.75
N ILE A 131 0.97 -2.14 -6.78
CA ILE A 131 0.13 -2.16 -5.58
C ILE A 131 0.45 -3.41 -4.73
N HIS A 132 0.70 -4.54 -5.39
CA HIS A 132 1.13 -5.77 -4.73
C HIS A 132 2.51 -5.61 -4.07
N ALA A 133 3.45 -4.90 -4.71
CA ALA A 133 4.74 -4.59 -4.10
C ALA A 133 4.59 -3.80 -2.80
N LEU A 134 3.63 -2.86 -2.72
CA LEU A 134 3.31 -2.15 -1.49
C LEU A 134 2.67 -3.04 -0.43
N SER A 135 1.73 -3.90 -0.84
CA SER A 135 1.10 -4.87 0.08
C SER A 135 2.15 -5.80 0.69
N LYS A 136 3.06 -6.33 -0.14
CA LYS A 136 4.14 -7.20 0.30
C LYS A 136 5.09 -6.44 1.24
N TYR A 137 5.45 -5.21 0.90
CA TYR A 137 6.30 -4.39 1.76
C TYR A 137 5.72 -4.24 3.18
N PHE A 138 4.41 -3.97 3.30
CA PHE A 138 3.78 -3.87 4.62
C PHE A 138 3.68 -5.21 5.35
N TRP A 139 3.37 -6.29 4.62
CA TRP A 139 3.38 -7.65 5.17
C TRP A 139 4.76 -8.02 5.75
N ASP A 140 5.81 -7.83 4.95
CA ASP A 140 7.19 -8.12 5.35
C ASP A 140 7.57 -7.30 6.59
N MET A 141 7.05 -6.07 6.76
CA MET A 141 7.30 -5.24 7.94
C MET A 141 6.50 -5.66 9.17
N GLU A 142 5.30 -6.22 9.02
CA GLU A 142 4.50 -6.74 10.13
C GLU A 142 5.15 -7.96 10.79
N GLU A 143 5.83 -8.82 10.02
CA GLU A 143 6.55 -9.98 10.55
C GLU A 143 7.70 -9.60 11.51
N TYR A 144 8.23 -8.38 11.44
CA TYR A 144 9.26 -7.87 12.39
C TYR A 144 8.68 -7.23 13.66
N ILE A 145 7.35 -7.06 13.76
CA ILE A 145 6.70 -6.43 14.92
C ILE A 145 6.51 -7.44 16.06
N ASP A 146 6.38 -8.72 15.74
CA ASP A 146 6.12 -9.77 16.75
C ASP A 146 7.39 -10.25 17.49
N ASP A 147 8.60 -10.01 16.97
CA ASP A 147 9.85 -10.56 17.54
C ASP A 147 10.61 -9.63 18.53
N ASP A 148 10.24 -8.35 18.64
CA ASP A 148 10.96 -7.35 19.45
C ASP A 148 10.22 -6.88 20.73
N THR A 149 9.21 -7.64 21.19
CA THR A 149 8.66 -7.43 22.55
C THR A 149 9.42 -8.29 23.57
N PRO A 150 10.08 -7.70 24.59
CA PRO A 150 10.40 -8.47 25.78
C PRO A 150 9.08 -8.98 26.35
N SER A 151 8.96 -10.28 26.59
CA SER A 151 7.77 -10.91 27.17
C SER A 151 7.44 -10.26 28.53
N ALA A 152 6.62 -9.23 28.51
CA ALA A 152 5.96 -8.67 29.68
C ALA A 152 4.47 -8.74 29.40
N GLU A 153 3.86 -9.81 29.91
CA GLU A 153 2.42 -9.96 30.14
C GLU A 153 1.48 -9.60 28.98
N TYR A 154 1.28 -10.54 28.06
CA TYR A 154 -0.02 -10.67 27.42
C TYR A 154 -0.92 -11.55 28.28
N ALA A 155 -1.64 -10.93 29.21
CA ALA A 155 -2.91 -11.50 29.65
C ALA A 155 -3.82 -11.61 28.41
N PRO A 156 -4.54 -12.72 28.20
CA PRO A 156 -5.34 -12.90 27.00
C PRO A 156 -6.45 -11.84 26.99
N LEU A 157 -6.37 -10.89 26.05
CA LEU A 157 -7.48 -10.02 25.71
C LEU A 157 -8.60 -10.92 25.16
N LYS A 158 -9.56 -11.24 26.01
CA LYS A 158 -10.84 -11.80 25.60
C LYS A 158 -11.42 -10.86 24.54
N THR A 159 -11.59 -11.41 23.35
CA THR A 159 -12.25 -10.78 22.22
C THR A 159 -13.65 -10.33 22.63
N ASN A 160 -13.84 -9.03 22.81
CA ASN A 160 -15.14 -8.40 22.57
C ASN A 160 -14.96 -7.49 21.37
N ARG A 161 -15.23 -8.04 20.18
CA ARG A 161 -15.33 -7.27 18.94
C ARG A 161 -16.54 -6.35 19.04
N GLN A 162 -16.34 -5.15 19.57
CA GLN A 162 -17.12 -4.00 19.13
C GLN A 162 -16.32 -3.30 18.03
N LYS A 163 -16.88 -3.28 16.82
CA LYS A 163 -16.35 -2.47 15.72
C LYS A 163 -16.30 -1.02 16.21
N PRO A 164 -15.16 -0.32 16.12
CA PRO A 164 -15.18 1.12 16.29
C PRO A 164 -16.04 1.69 15.17
N GLY A 165 -17.10 2.41 15.53
CA GLY A 165 -17.87 3.23 14.58
C GLY A 165 -16.96 4.29 13.98
N LEU A 166 -17.21 4.63 12.71
CA LEU A 166 -16.51 5.71 12.02
C LEU A 166 -16.85 7.05 12.74
N THR A 167 -15.89 7.97 12.78
CA THR A 167 -16.18 9.34 13.20
C THR A 167 -17.01 10.05 12.13
N PRO A 168 -17.80 11.08 12.47
CA PRO A 168 -18.58 11.84 11.48
C PRO A 168 -17.74 12.40 10.33
N GLU A 169 -16.49 12.80 10.61
CA GLU A 169 -15.52 13.26 9.61
C GLU A 169 -15.05 12.14 8.66
N GLN A 170 -15.07 10.88 9.13
CA GLN A 170 -14.79 9.72 8.30
C GLN A 170 -16.02 9.32 7.48
N GLU A 171 -17.24 9.52 7.99
CA GLU A 171 -18.47 9.26 7.23
C GLU A 171 -18.63 10.24 6.06
N ASP A 172 -18.32 11.53 6.25
CA ASP A 172 -18.35 12.54 5.19
C ASP A 172 -17.30 12.31 4.09
N PHE A 173 -16.21 11.59 4.38
CA PHE A 173 -15.21 11.22 3.37
C PHE A 173 -15.68 10.07 2.46
N PHE A 174 -16.71 9.31 2.88
CA PHE A 174 -17.25 8.15 2.17
C PHE A 174 -18.66 8.35 1.59
N ALA A 175 -19.30 9.50 1.82
CA ALA A 175 -20.48 9.96 1.10
C ALA A 175 -20.12 10.55 -0.28
#